data_AF-A0A0L0UI50-F1
#
_entry.id   AF-A0A0L0UI50-F1
#
_cell.length_a   1.000
_cell.length_b   1.000
_cell.length_c   1.000
_cell.angle_alpha   90.00
_cell.angle_beta   90.00
_cell.angle_gamma   90.00
#
_symmetry.space_group_name_H-M   'P 1'
#
loop_
_entity.id
_entity.type
_entity.pdbx_description
1 polymer ?
#
loop_
_entity_poly.entity_id
_entity_poly.type
_entity_poly.pdbx_seq_one_letter_code
_entity_poly.pdbx_strand_id
1 'polypeptide(L)'
;MDSHLGSHGKEGVLKAMRAQKKKKQKLVDRFNEQYQLFKDNYADNRFTDSHVHPLSYKEFKKLSLDHSFWNDEFYYHSSAPWAIDPDVRTGINCVLLLKRIQEEFELIAQEVARAIGWAIALHRDITNIIG
;
A
#
# COMPACT_ATOMS: atom_id res chain seq x y z
N MET A 1 -30.63 29.05 -28.40
CA MET A 1 -30.68 29.14 -26.92
C MET A 1 -30.00 27.89 -26.41
N ASP A 2 -28.68 27.98 -26.34
CA ASP A 2 -27.78 26.83 -26.37
C ASP A 2 -27.28 26.48 -24.97
N SER A 3 -27.35 25.20 -24.67
CA SER A 3 -27.19 24.58 -23.35
C SER A 3 -25.74 24.65 -22.83
N HIS A 4 -25.33 25.82 -22.34
CA HIS A 4 -23.98 26.07 -21.80
C HIS A 4 -23.78 25.68 -20.31
N LEU A 5 -24.85 25.29 -19.60
CA LEU A 5 -24.78 24.97 -18.17
C LEU A 5 -24.09 23.62 -17.87
N GLY A 6 -24.01 22.71 -18.85
CA GLY A 6 -23.38 21.39 -18.69
C GLY A 6 -21.95 21.26 -19.24
N SER A 7 -21.46 22.23 -20.01
CA SER A 7 -20.13 22.19 -20.64
C SER A 7 -19.02 22.60 -19.67
N HIS A 8 -19.25 23.64 -18.86
CA HIS A 8 -18.24 24.22 -17.98
C HIS A 8 -17.69 23.22 -16.95
N GLY A 9 -18.55 22.39 -16.36
CA GLY A 9 -18.13 21.31 -15.45
C GLY A 9 -17.30 20.23 -16.15
N LYS A 10 -17.70 19.81 -17.36
CA LYS A 10 -16.96 18.84 -18.17
C LYS A 10 -15.58 19.38 -18.58
N GLU A 11 -15.51 20.65 -18.98
CA GLU A 11 -14.26 21.31 -19.34
C GLU A 11 -13.30 21.45 -18.16
N GLY A 12 -13.81 21.83 -16.98
CA GLY A 12 -13.03 21.90 -15.74
C GLY A 12 -12.43 20.54 -15.38
N VAL A 13 -13.22 19.47 -15.46
CA VAL A 13 -12.76 18.09 -15.23
C VAL A 13 -11.70 17.69 -16.27
N LEU A 14 -11.91 17.94 -17.56
CA LEU A 14 -10.93 17.62 -18.60
C LEU A 14 -9.61 18.39 -18.41
N LYS A 15 -9.67 19.66 -18.02
CA LYS A 15 -8.50 20.49 -17.70
C LYS A 15 -7.73 19.91 -16.51
N ALA A 16 -8.43 19.51 -15.44
CA ALA A 16 -7.83 18.87 -14.28
C ALA A 16 -7.15 17.54 -14.63
N MET A 17 -7.80 16.68 -15.43
CA MET A 17 -7.22 15.42 -15.90
C MET A 17 -5.94 15.64 -16.72
N ARG A 18 -5.94 16.62 -17.64
CA ARG A 18 -4.75 16.98 -18.43
C ARG A 18 -3.62 17.47 -17.55
N ALA A 19 -3.91 18.34 -16.57
CA ALA A 19 -2.93 18.85 -15.62
C ALA A 19 -2.33 17.72 -14.77
N GLN A 20 -3.15 16.79 -14.29
CA GLN A 20 -2.71 15.63 -13.53
C GLN A 20 -1.81 14.71 -14.38
N LYS A 21 -2.19 14.43 -15.63
CA LYS A 21 -1.35 13.65 -16.57
C LYS A 21 0.02 14.31 -16.77
N LYS A 22 0.06 15.64 -16.96
CA LYS A 22 1.32 16.39 -17.11
C LYS A 22 2.19 16.31 -15.86
N LYS A 23 1.59 16.41 -14.66
CA LYS A 23 2.32 16.22 -13.39
C LYS A 23 2.91 14.81 -13.27
N LYS A 24 2.13 13.78 -13.58
CA LYS A 24 2.59 12.39 -13.54
C LYS A 24 3.68 12.10 -14.56
N GLN A 25 3.57 12.64 -15.78
CA GLN A 25 4.61 12.52 -16.80
C GLN A 25 5.95 13.08 -16.30
N LYS A 26 5.95 14.28 -15.71
CA LYS A 26 7.17 14.87 -15.12
C LYS A 26 7.83 14.00 -14.06
N LEU A 27 7.04 13.27 -13.27
CA LEU A 27 7.58 12.34 -12.27
C LEU A 27 8.25 11.14 -12.93
N VAL A 28 7.64 10.59 -13.97
CA VAL A 28 8.21 9.49 -14.76
C VAL A 28 9.49 9.93 -15.49
N ASP A 29 9.49 11.14 -16.06
CA ASP A 29 10.68 11.69 -16.72
C ASP A 29 11.82 11.87 -15.72
N ARG A 30 11.54 12.47 -14.56
CA ARG A 30 12.53 12.63 -13.48
C ARG A 30 13.06 11.28 -12.99
N PHE A 31 12.20 10.28 -12.88
CA PHE A 31 12.61 8.92 -12.52
C PHE A 31 13.62 8.37 -13.55
N ASN A 32 13.31 8.47 -14.85
CA ASN A 32 14.21 8.00 -15.92
C ASN A 32 15.56 8.74 -15.90
N GLU A 33 15.55 10.05 -15.65
CA GLU A 33 16.78 10.84 -15.50
C GLU A 33 17.64 10.33 -14.33
N GLN A 34 17.05 10.12 -13.15
CA GLN A 34 17.77 9.62 -11.99
C GLN A 34 18.27 8.18 -12.19
N TYR A 35 17.46 7.34 -12.82
CA TYR A 35 17.84 5.97 -13.15
C TYR A 35 19.05 5.95 -14.09
N GLN A 36 19.06 6.79 -15.12
CA GLN A 36 20.18 6.88 -16.06
C GLN A 36 21.44 7.43 -15.38
N LEU A 37 21.34 8.51 -14.60
CA LEU A 37 22.46 9.04 -13.83
C LEU A 37 23.05 7.97 -12.90
N PHE A 38 22.21 7.21 -12.22
CA PHE A 38 22.68 6.12 -11.36
C PHE A 38 23.38 5.04 -12.19
N LYS A 39 22.80 4.61 -13.31
CA LYS A 39 23.38 3.62 -14.20
C LYS A 39 24.75 4.02 -14.74
N ASP A 40 24.92 5.30 -15.05
CA ASP A 40 26.20 5.84 -15.51
C ASP A 40 27.26 5.88 -14.38
N ASN A 41 26.84 6.06 -13.12
CA ASN A 41 27.75 6.13 -11.97
C ASN A 41 28.11 4.76 -11.37
N TYR A 42 27.27 3.74 -11.54
CA TYR A 42 27.46 2.41 -10.95
C TYR A 42 27.45 1.33 -12.06
N ALA A 43 28.64 0.93 -12.50
CA ALA A 43 28.85 -0.09 -13.53
C ALA A 43 28.73 -1.53 -13.01
N ASP A 44 27.76 -1.81 -12.15
CA ASP A 44 27.57 -3.15 -11.61
C ASP A 44 26.47 -3.91 -12.37
N ASN A 45 26.66 -5.21 -12.57
CA ASN A 45 25.73 -6.13 -13.24
C ASN A 45 24.47 -6.41 -12.39
N ARG A 46 24.17 -5.57 -11.39
CA ARG A 46 23.05 -5.70 -10.45
C ARG A 46 21.75 -5.10 -10.97
N PHE A 47 21.73 -4.53 -12.18
CA PHE A 47 20.48 -4.11 -12.80
C PHE A 47 19.68 -5.37 -13.11
N THR A 48 18.70 -5.67 -12.28
CA THR A 48 17.71 -6.68 -12.64
C THR A 48 16.87 -6.10 -13.77
N ASP A 49 16.61 -6.87 -14.82
CA ASP A 49 15.81 -6.43 -15.97
C ASP A 49 14.30 -6.41 -15.62
N SER A 50 13.98 -5.97 -14.40
CA SER A 50 12.63 -6.02 -13.84
C SER A 50 11.65 -5.15 -14.62
N HIS A 51 12.12 -4.19 -15.42
CA HIS A 51 11.29 -3.43 -16.34
C HIS A 51 12.09 -2.74 -17.44
N VAL A 52 11.42 -2.45 -18.56
CA VAL A 52 12.01 -1.74 -19.70
C VAL A 52 12.28 -0.28 -19.34
N HIS A 53 13.52 0.16 -19.57
CA HIS A 53 13.93 1.56 -19.45
C HIS A 53 14.22 2.18 -20.82
N PRO A 54 13.83 3.44 -21.07
CA PRO A 54 13.14 4.36 -20.17
C PRO A 54 11.65 4.03 -20.02
N LEU A 55 11.13 4.18 -18.80
CA LEU A 55 9.73 3.89 -18.48
C LEU A 55 8.81 4.99 -19.05
N SER A 56 7.83 4.63 -19.87
CA SER A 56 6.83 5.59 -20.34
C SER A 56 5.66 5.72 -19.35
N TYR A 57 4.95 6.85 -19.34
CA TYR A 57 3.75 7.00 -18.50
C TYR A 57 2.64 5.99 -18.83
N LYS A 58 2.58 5.51 -20.09
CA LYS A 58 1.61 4.48 -20.49
C LYS A 58 1.94 3.13 -19.86
N GLU A 59 3.22 2.77 -19.80
CA GLU A 59 3.70 1.54 -19.16
C GLU A 59 3.59 1.65 -17.65
N PHE A 60 4.02 2.76 -17.07
CA PHE A 60 3.86 3.04 -15.63
C PHE A 60 2.41 2.84 -15.16
N LYS A 61 1.42 3.31 -15.94
CA LYS A 61 0.01 3.15 -15.60
C LYS A 61 -0.47 1.69 -15.62
N LYS A 62 0.20 0.81 -16.36
CA LYS A 62 -0.13 -0.62 -16.44
C LYS A 62 0.50 -1.44 -15.32
N LEU A 63 1.50 -0.90 -14.61
CA LEU A 63 2.15 -1.59 -13.51
C LEU A 63 1.13 -1.82 -12.39
N SER A 64 0.95 -3.08 -12.01
CA SER A 64 0.18 -3.46 -10.84
C SER A 64 0.97 -3.14 -9.56
N LEU A 65 0.30 -3.16 -8.40
CA LEU A 65 0.96 -2.88 -7.11
C LEU A 65 1.91 -4.01 -6.67
N ASP A 66 1.65 -5.23 -7.15
CA ASP A 66 2.47 -6.43 -6.95
C ASP A 66 3.60 -6.56 -7.99
N HIS A 67 3.69 -5.65 -8.96
CA HIS A 67 4.73 -5.68 -9.98
C HIS A 67 6.12 -5.54 -9.35
N SER A 68 7.10 -6.31 -9.83
CA SER A 68 8.47 -6.35 -9.31
C SER A 68 9.17 -4.98 -9.35
N PHE A 69 8.75 -4.08 -10.23
CA PHE A 69 9.11 -2.65 -10.24
C PHE A 69 9.10 -2.00 -8.83
N TRP A 70 8.12 -2.31 -7.99
CA TRP A 70 7.99 -1.72 -6.65
C TRP A 70 8.89 -2.37 -5.59
N ASN A 71 9.38 -3.58 -5.86
CA ASN A 71 10.18 -4.39 -4.94
C ASN A 71 11.54 -4.75 -5.53
N ASP A 72 12.00 -4.01 -6.55
CA ASP A 72 13.29 -4.26 -7.16
C ASP A 72 14.38 -4.06 -6.10
N GLU A 73 15.27 -5.05 -5.96
CA GLU A 73 16.41 -5.02 -5.03
C GLU A 73 17.30 -3.79 -5.27
N PHE A 74 17.15 -3.16 -6.45
CA PHE A 74 17.77 -1.91 -6.84
C PHE A 74 17.43 -0.71 -5.93
N TYR A 75 16.24 -0.62 -5.33
CA TYR A 75 15.86 0.54 -4.50
C TYR A 75 16.12 0.36 -3.00
N TYR A 76 16.44 -0.86 -2.57
CA TYR A 76 16.66 -1.21 -1.17
C TYR A 76 18.15 -1.33 -0.87
N HIS A 77 18.84 -0.19 -0.75
CA HIS A 77 20.22 -0.12 -0.26
C HIS A 77 20.29 0.30 1.22
N SER A 78 19.32 -0.13 2.02
CA SER A 78 19.46 0.04 3.47
C SER A 78 20.54 -0.93 3.94
N SER A 79 21.67 -0.38 4.38
CA SER A 79 22.72 -1.13 5.07
C SER A 79 22.43 -1.30 6.57
N ALA A 80 21.28 -0.80 7.03
CA ALA A 80 20.89 -0.94 8.42
C ALA A 80 20.62 -2.42 8.75
N PRO A 81 20.91 -2.88 9.98
CA PRO A 81 20.80 -4.28 10.36
C PRO A 81 19.44 -4.91 10.04
N TRP A 82 18.34 -4.16 10.19
CA TRP A 82 16.99 -4.63 9.88
C TRP A 82 16.76 -4.97 8.39
N ALA A 83 17.62 -4.51 7.48
CA ALA A 83 17.49 -4.77 6.04
C ALA A 83 18.41 -5.90 5.56
N ILE A 84 19.60 -6.03 6.15
CA ILE A 84 20.63 -6.98 5.71
C ILE A 84 20.74 -8.24 6.57
N ASP A 85 20.48 -8.14 7.88
CA ASP A 85 20.71 -9.23 8.84
C ASP A 85 19.43 -10.09 8.97
N PRO A 86 19.48 -11.38 8.58
CA PRO A 86 18.35 -12.29 8.69
C PRO A 86 17.86 -12.51 10.13
N ASP A 87 18.76 -12.51 11.11
CA ASP A 87 18.42 -12.74 12.51
C ASP A 87 17.73 -11.51 13.11
N VAL A 88 18.19 -10.31 12.74
CA VAL A 88 17.51 -9.06 13.13
C VAL A 88 16.10 -9.00 12.54
N ARG A 89 15.92 -9.37 11.26
CA ARG A 89 14.59 -9.43 10.64
C ARG A 89 13.68 -10.45 11.32
N THR A 90 14.21 -11.63 11.59
CA THR A 90 13.48 -12.69 12.31
C THR A 90 13.08 -12.21 13.70
N GLY A 91 14.00 -11.59 14.44
CA GLY A 91 13.74 -11.04 15.76
C GLY A 91 12.65 -9.97 15.77
N ILE A 92 12.69 -9.02 14.82
CA ILE A 92 11.64 -8.00 14.65
C ILE A 92 10.29 -8.69 14.40
N ASN A 93 10.24 -9.66 13.49
CA ASN A 93 9.01 -10.38 13.17
C ASN A 93 8.47 -11.14 14.40
N CYS A 94 9.33 -11.84 15.14
CA CYS A 94 8.95 -12.52 16.38
C CYS A 94 8.34 -11.57 17.41
N VAL A 95 8.94 -10.38 17.62
CA VAL A 95 8.41 -9.38 18.55
C VAL A 95 7.05 -8.86 18.08
N LEU A 96 6.87 -8.59 16.79
CA LEU A 96 5.59 -8.16 16.22
C LEU A 96 4.52 -9.24 16.34
N LEU A 97 4.88 -10.50 16.08
CA LEU A 97 3.98 -11.65 16.24
C LEU A 97 3.51 -11.79 17.69
N LEU A 98 4.42 -11.67 18.66
CA LEU A 98 4.08 -11.75 20.07
C LEU A 98 3.09 -10.64 20.48
N LYS A 99 3.30 -9.40 20.01
CA LYS A 99 2.36 -8.30 20.26
C LYS A 99 0.99 -8.58 19.66
N ARG A 100 0.94 -9.08 18.42
CA ARG A 100 -0.34 -9.45 17.79
C ARG A 100 -1.06 -10.55 18.56
N ILE A 101 -0.35 -11.58 19.02
CA ILE A 101 -0.96 -12.66 19.82
C ILE A 101 -1.58 -12.10 21.11
N GLN A 102 -0.90 -11.16 21.76
CA GLN A 102 -1.43 -10.50 22.95
C GLN A 102 -2.72 -9.71 22.65
N GLU A 103 -2.73 -8.93 21.58
CA GLU A 103 -3.92 -8.18 21.12
C GLU A 103 -5.09 -9.11 20.80
N GLU A 104 -4.84 -10.21 20.07
CA GLU A 104 -5.86 -11.21 19.72
C GLU A 104 -6.44 -11.89 20.97
N PHE A 105 -5.61 -12.17 21.97
CA PHE A 105 -6.07 -12.76 23.23
C PHE A 105 -7.03 -11.81 23.96
N GLU A 106 -6.72 -10.51 23.99
CA GLU A 106 -7.59 -9.49 24.58
C GLU A 106 -8.91 -9.36 23.82
N LEU A 107 -8.88 -9.41 22.49
CA LEU A 107 -10.10 -9.39 21.66
C LEU A 107 -10.97 -10.61 21.92
N ILE A 108 -10.39 -11.82 21.99
CA ILE A 108 -11.13 -13.04 22.31
C ILE A 108 -11.77 -12.94 23.70
N ALA A 109 -11.04 -12.45 24.70
CA ALA A 109 -11.59 -12.28 26.05
C ALA A 109 -12.80 -11.33 26.07
N GLN A 110 -12.73 -10.21 25.34
CA GLN A 110 -13.85 -9.27 25.21
C GLN A 110 -15.06 -9.91 24.52
N GLU A 111 -14.84 -10.67 23.45
CA GLU A 111 -15.91 -11.36 22.72
C GLU A 111 -16.60 -12.44 23.58
N VAL A 112 -15.83 -13.20 24.37
CA VAL A 112 -16.39 -14.16 25.33
C VAL A 112 -17.25 -13.46 26.38
N ALA A 113 -16.76 -12.37 26.98
CA ALA A 113 -17.53 -11.60 27.95
C ALA A 113 -18.84 -11.06 27.36
N ARG A 114 -18.79 -10.57 26.12
CA ARG A 114 -19.98 -10.09 25.39
C ARG A 114 -20.99 -11.21 25.13
N ALA A 115 -20.52 -12.36 24.67
CA ALA A 115 -21.39 -13.53 24.42
C ALA A 115 -22.09 -14.01 25.71
N ILE A 116 -21.37 -14.05 26.84
CA ILE A 116 -21.95 -14.38 28.14
C ILE A 116 -22.99 -13.34 28.56
N GLY A 117 -22.69 -12.05 28.38
CA GLY A 117 -23.63 -10.97 28.65
C GLY A 117 -24.94 -11.12 27.86
N TRP A 118 -24.85 -11.48 26.58
CA TRP A 118 -26.03 -11.77 25.75
C TRP A 118 -26.80 -13.01 26.23
N ALA A 119 -26.10 -14.08 26.63
CA ALA A 119 -26.75 -15.28 27.14
C ALA A 119 -27.54 -15.02 28.45
N ILE A 120 -26.97 -14.24 29.37
CA ILE A 120 -27.65 -13.84 30.61
C ILE A 120 -28.88 -12.97 30.31
N ALA A 121 -28.76 -12.00 29.41
CA ALA A 121 -29.87 -11.16 29.00
C ALA A 121 -31.02 -11.99 28.41
N LEU A 122 -30.70 -12.92 27.51
CA LEU A 122 -31.68 -13.83 26.92
C LEU A 122 -32.38 -14.69 27.98
N HIS A 123 -31.62 -15.26 28.92
CA HIS A 123 -32.20 -16.07 29.99
C HIS A 123 -33.18 -15.26 30.85
N ARG A 124 -32.82 -14.02 31.19
CA ARG A 124 -33.69 -13.10 31.93
C ARG A 124 -34.98 -12.82 31.16
N ASP A 125 -34.87 -12.52 29.87
CA ASP A 125 -36.02 -12.20 29.03
C ASP A 125 -36.97 -13.39 28.91
N ILE A 126 -36.46 -14.61 28.70
CA ILE A 126 -37.27 -15.84 28.69
C ILE A 126 -37.98 -16.06 30.04
N THR A 127 -37.25 -15.88 31.14
CA THR A 127 -37.82 -16.09 32.49
C THR A 127 -38.95 -15.10 32.79
N ASN A 128 -38.81 -13.84 32.37
CA ASN A 128 -39.85 -12.82 32.51
C ASN A 128 -41.09 -13.05 31.62
N ILE A 129 -40.97 -13.84 30.56
CA ILE A 129 -42.10 -14.18 29.67
C ILE A 129 -42.89 -15.38 30.22
N ILE A 130 -42.21 -16.31 30.89
CA ILE A 130 -42.80 -17.58 31.35
C ILE A 130 -43.35 -17.48 32.79
N GLY A 131 -42.77 -16.60 33.62
CA GLY A 131 -43.29 -16.29 34.97
C GLY A 131 -44.35 -15.20 34.94
#